data_AF-A0A3M1R1S4-F1
#
_entry.id   AF-A0A3M1R1S4-F1
#
_cell.length_a   1.000
_cell.length_b   1.000
_cell.length_c   1.000
_cell.angle_alpha   90.00
_cell.angle_beta   90.00
_cell.angle_gamma   90.00
#
_symmetry.space_group_name_H-M   'P 1'
#
loop_
_entity.id
_entity.type
_entity.pdbx_description
1 polymer ?
#
loop_
_entity_poly.entity_id
_entity_poly.type
_entity_poly.pdbx_seq_one_letter_code
_entity_poly.pdbx_strand_id
1 'polypeptide(L)'
;MNAARRWWVFAPIVCVSGLAVVFSGSSRAQETPPARPAAVARAPHEAVMYWHDRAFGELNLAIAQKKAEKAEMDAWLLVELATLNKRHNDEEKYQRLAGELQAYAADAVAAIRSKDFDAAKKAAREINARCKACHDAYEDH
;
A
#
# COMPACT_ATOMS: atom_id res chain seq x y z
N MET A 1 -36.21 -1.86 -33.45
CA MET A 1 -36.64 -3.27 -33.59
C MET A 1 -35.41 -4.14 -33.80
N ASN A 2 -35.31 -5.25 -33.06
CA ASN A 2 -34.42 -6.41 -33.23
C ASN A 2 -32.92 -6.19 -32.89
N ALA A 3 -32.19 -7.08 -32.19
CA ALA A 3 -32.47 -8.43 -31.72
C ALA A 3 -31.64 -8.76 -30.46
N ALA A 4 -32.26 -9.47 -29.52
CA ALA A 4 -31.63 -10.15 -28.39
C ALA A 4 -30.92 -11.44 -28.84
N ARG A 5 -29.84 -11.86 -28.14
CA ARG A 5 -29.29 -13.24 -28.05
C ARG A 5 -27.92 -13.17 -27.35
N ARG A 6 -27.46 -14.11 -26.51
CA ARG A 6 -27.96 -15.38 -25.98
C ARG A 6 -26.96 -15.76 -24.86
N TRP A 7 -27.43 -16.01 -23.65
CA TRP A 7 -26.60 -16.46 -22.54
C TRP A 7 -26.30 -17.96 -22.69
N TRP A 8 -25.04 -18.36 -22.54
CA TRP A 8 -24.65 -19.76 -22.42
C TRP A 8 -24.17 -20.01 -21.00
N VAL A 9 -25.04 -20.65 -20.23
CA VAL A 9 -24.75 -21.26 -18.94
C VAL A 9 -24.15 -22.64 -19.23
N PHE A 10 -22.88 -22.85 -18.89
CA PHE A 10 -22.28 -24.18 -18.84
C PHE A 10 -21.88 -24.48 -17.40
N ALA A 11 -22.71 -25.28 -16.74
CA ALA A 11 -22.40 -25.94 -15.48
C ALA A 11 -22.02 -27.40 -15.77
N PRO A 12 -20.89 -27.89 -15.25
CA PRO A 12 -20.69 -29.33 -15.01
C PRO A 12 -20.73 -29.57 -13.50
N ILE A 13 -21.77 -30.26 -13.00
CA ILE A 13 -21.84 -31.71 -12.81
C ILE A 13 -20.79 -32.20 -11.82
N VAL A 14 -21.29 -32.44 -10.62
CA VAL A 14 -20.64 -32.99 -9.42
C VAL A 14 -20.50 -34.50 -9.58
N CYS A 15 -19.28 -35.03 -9.52
CA CYS A 15 -19.01 -36.45 -9.32
C CYS A 15 -18.59 -36.67 -7.85
N VAL A 16 -19.51 -37.19 -7.04
CA VAL A 16 -19.23 -37.71 -5.70
C VAL A 16 -18.89 -39.19 -5.83
N SER A 17 -17.60 -39.52 -5.71
CA SER A 17 -17.11 -40.90 -5.57
C SER A 17 -16.41 -41.04 -4.24
N GLY A 18 -16.87 -41.99 -3.43
CA GLY A 18 -16.58 -42.12 -2.02
C GLY A 18 -15.11 -42.38 -1.68
N LEU A 19 -14.67 -41.73 -0.60
CA LEU A 19 -13.40 -41.97 0.07
C LEU A 19 -13.70 -42.49 1.48
N ALA A 20 -13.39 -43.76 1.73
CA ALA A 20 -13.47 -44.35 3.05
C ALA A 20 -12.36 -43.76 3.93
N VAL A 21 -12.74 -42.98 4.95
CA VAL A 21 -11.80 -42.37 5.90
C VAL A 21 -11.52 -43.39 7.00
N VAL A 22 -10.33 -43.99 6.98
CA VAL A 22 -9.77 -44.76 8.09
C VAL A 22 -9.37 -43.75 9.18
N PHE A 23 -10.08 -43.78 10.31
CA PHE A 23 -9.77 -42.95 11.48
C PHE A 23 -8.59 -43.56 12.24
N SER A 24 -7.37 -43.30 11.75
CA SER A 24 -6.15 -43.53 12.54
C SER A 24 -6.12 -42.52 13.68
N GLY A 25 -6.19 -43.00 14.92
CA GLY A 25 -6.08 -42.20 16.12
C GLY A 25 -4.73 -41.48 16.19
N SER A 26 -4.69 -40.23 15.76
CA SER A 26 -3.55 -39.35 15.98
C SER A 26 -3.49 -38.99 17.46
N SER A 27 -2.50 -39.55 18.15
CA SER A 27 -1.99 -39.00 19.40
C SER A 27 -1.81 -37.50 19.21
N ARG A 28 -2.59 -36.70 19.95
CA ARG A 28 -2.42 -35.25 20.01
C ARG A 28 -1.05 -34.98 20.61
N ALA A 29 -0.05 -34.86 19.77
CA ALA A 29 1.18 -34.17 20.12
C ALA A 29 0.74 -32.78 20.60
N GLN A 30 1.05 -32.48 21.86
CA GLN A 30 0.80 -31.19 22.45
C GLN A 30 1.67 -30.19 21.68
N GLU A 31 1.08 -29.53 20.69
CA GLU A 31 1.74 -28.51 19.88
C GLU A 31 2.22 -27.41 20.82
N THR A 32 3.52 -27.36 21.05
CA THR A 32 4.17 -26.22 21.67
C THR A 32 3.77 -25.00 20.85
N PRO A 33 3.14 -23.96 21.44
CA PRO A 33 2.74 -22.78 20.70
C PRO A 33 3.96 -22.25 19.93
N PRO A 34 3.83 -21.94 18.63
CA PRO A 34 4.94 -21.39 17.89
C PRO A 34 5.47 -20.17 18.65
N ALA A 35 6.79 -20.11 18.83
CA ALA A 35 7.43 -18.98 19.47
C ALA A 35 6.89 -17.70 18.81
N ARG A 36 6.42 -16.74 19.63
CA ARG A 36 5.93 -15.47 19.08
C ARG A 36 7.04 -14.90 18.19
N PRO A 37 6.74 -14.53 16.94
CA PRO A 37 7.75 -13.93 16.08
C PRO A 37 8.37 -12.75 16.84
N ALA A 38 9.71 -12.72 16.87
CA ALA A 38 10.42 -11.62 17.50
C ALA A 38 9.91 -10.31 16.89
N ALA A 39 9.66 -9.32 17.75
CA ALA A 39 9.29 -8.00 17.28
C ALA A 39 10.41 -7.51 16.35
N VAL A 40 10.08 -7.30 15.08
CA VAL A 40 11.02 -6.73 14.11
C VAL A 40 11.36 -5.34 14.60
N ALA A 41 12.64 -5.05 14.77
CA ALA A 41 13.10 -3.72 15.14
C ALA A 41 12.50 -2.71 14.14
N ARG A 42 11.84 -1.66 14.66
CA ARG A 42 11.34 -0.57 13.81
C ARG A 42 12.53 0.01 13.05
N ALA A 43 12.36 0.25 11.75
CA ALA A 43 13.37 0.97 10.98
C ALA A 43 13.69 2.30 11.70
N PRO A 44 14.95 2.74 11.75
CA PRO A 44 15.28 4.06 12.29
C PRO A 44 14.47 5.14 11.56
N HIS A 45 13.89 6.09 12.30
CA HIS A 45 13.08 7.17 11.72
C HIS A 45 13.82 7.93 10.61
N GLU A 46 15.10 8.24 10.83
CA GLU A 46 15.98 8.89 9.85
C GLU A 46 16.07 8.13 8.52
N ALA A 47 16.13 6.80 8.57
CA ALA A 47 16.16 5.97 7.36
C ALA A 47 14.82 6.05 6.61
N VAL A 48 13.70 6.09 7.32
CA VAL A 48 12.37 6.25 6.72
C VAL A 48 12.24 7.62 6.06
N MET A 49 12.71 8.69 6.71
CA MET A 49 12.68 10.05 6.15
C MET A 49 13.58 10.18 4.92
N TYR A 50 14.79 9.62 4.94
CA TYR A 50 15.67 9.58 3.78
C TYR A 50 14.97 8.95 2.55
N TRP A 51 14.25 7.85 2.74
CA TRP A 51 13.52 7.20 1.66
C TRP A 51 12.30 7.98 1.19
N HIS A 52 11.63 8.73 2.07
CA HIS A 52 10.55 9.66 1.68
C HIS A 52 11.07 10.74 0.73
N ASP A 53 12.15 11.44 1.11
CA ASP A 53 12.73 12.50 0.29
C ASP A 53 13.18 11.98 -1.07
N ARG A 54 13.88 10.84 -1.08
CA ARG A 54 14.33 10.21 -2.32
C ARG A 54 13.16 9.80 -3.21
N ALA A 55 12.16 9.09 -2.67
CA ALA A 55 11.01 8.63 -3.43
C ALA A 55 10.18 9.80 -3.97
N PHE A 56 10.00 10.86 -3.18
CA PHE A 56 9.27 12.05 -3.61
C PHE A 56 10.00 12.83 -4.71
N GLY A 57 11.32 13.00 -4.60
CA GLY A 57 12.13 13.62 -5.66
C GLY A 57 12.06 12.84 -6.97
N GLU A 58 12.20 11.51 -6.89
CA GLU A 58 12.12 10.60 -8.03
C GLU A 58 10.72 10.58 -8.67
N LEU A 59 9.65 10.59 -7.86
CA LEU A 59 8.28 10.70 -8.33
C LEU A 59 8.07 11.97 -9.15
N ASN A 60 8.49 13.13 -8.64
CA ASN A 60 8.36 14.41 -9.36
C ASN A 60 9.12 14.39 -10.69
N LEU A 61 10.33 13.83 -10.71
CA LEU A 61 11.12 13.68 -11.92
C LEU A 61 10.42 12.77 -12.94
N ALA A 62 9.90 11.63 -12.49
CA ALA A 62 9.20 10.66 -13.34
C ALA A 62 7.88 11.23 -13.91
N ILE A 63 7.10 11.98 -13.11
CA ILE A 63 5.91 12.71 -13.56
C ILE A 63 6.29 13.73 -14.64
N ALA A 64 7.33 14.54 -14.40
CA ALA A 64 7.78 15.55 -15.36
C ALA A 64 8.24 14.94 -16.69
N GLN A 65 8.88 13.76 -16.64
CA GLN A 65 9.32 13.00 -17.80
C GLN A 65 8.22 12.10 -18.41
N LYS A 66 7.00 12.10 -17.84
CA LYS A 66 5.88 11.22 -18.20
C LYS A 66 6.23 9.72 -18.22
N LYS A 67 7.14 9.29 -17.32
CA LYS A 67 7.54 7.89 -17.14
C LYS A 67 6.56 7.17 -16.21
N ALA A 68 5.44 6.71 -16.74
CA ALA A 68 4.33 6.16 -15.96
C ALA A 68 4.76 5.03 -14.99
N GLU A 69 5.50 4.03 -15.47
CA GLU A 69 5.91 2.88 -14.64
C GLU A 69 6.79 3.28 -13.46
N LYS A 70 7.81 4.12 -13.70
CA LYS A 70 8.69 4.64 -12.64
C LYS A 70 7.91 5.51 -11.65
N ALA A 71 7.06 6.41 -12.16
CA ALA A 71 6.24 7.28 -11.33
C ALA A 71 5.27 6.46 -10.45
N GLU A 72 4.66 5.41 -11.00
CA GLU A 72 3.78 4.51 -10.23
C GLU A 72 4.55 3.79 -9.13
N MET A 73 5.75 3.27 -9.42
CA MET A 73 6.59 2.60 -8.44
C MET A 73 6.97 3.54 -7.28
N ASP A 74 7.42 4.76 -7.59
CA ASP A 74 7.80 5.73 -6.55
C ASP A 74 6.58 6.20 -5.72
N ALA A 75 5.42 6.36 -6.36
CA ALA A 75 4.19 6.71 -5.67
C ALA A 75 3.73 5.58 -4.72
N TRP A 76 3.82 4.32 -5.14
CA TRP A 76 3.57 3.18 -4.24
C TRP A 76 4.56 3.11 -3.08
N LEU A 77 5.84 3.38 -3.34
CA LEU A 77 6.83 3.44 -2.28
C LEU A 77 6.46 4.50 -1.24
N LEU A 78 5.98 5.68 -1.66
CA LEU A 78 5.49 6.70 -0.73
C LEU A 78 4.26 6.25 0.08
N VAL A 79 3.33 5.49 -0.51
CA VAL A 79 2.19 4.91 0.24
C VAL A 79 2.68 4.00 1.38
N GLU A 80 3.65 3.13 1.08
CA GLU A 80 4.21 2.22 2.09
C GLU A 80 5.02 2.97 3.15
N LEU A 81 5.86 3.91 2.74
CA LEU A 81 6.64 4.74 3.66
C LEU A 81 5.73 5.59 4.56
N ALA A 82 4.60 6.11 4.05
CA ALA A 82 3.61 6.83 4.85
C ALA A 82 2.93 5.92 5.88
N THR A 83 2.62 4.68 5.47
CA THR A 83 2.03 3.66 6.34
C THR A 83 2.98 3.28 7.48
N LEU A 84 4.27 3.13 7.16
CA LEU A 84 5.32 2.91 8.16
C LEU A 84 5.46 4.13 9.07
N ASN A 85 5.51 5.32 8.49
CA ASN A 85 5.70 6.56 9.22
C ASN A 85 4.57 6.80 10.23
N LYS A 86 3.32 6.54 9.86
CA LYS A 86 2.15 6.66 10.76
C LYS A 86 2.32 5.90 12.10
N ARG A 87 3.18 4.88 12.15
CA ARG A 87 3.45 4.07 13.37
C ARG A 87 4.66 4.56 14.18
N HIS A 88 5.32 5.64 13.77
CA HIS A 88 6.49 6.18 14.45
C HIS A 88 6.16 7.10 15.62
N ASN A 89 5.01 7.77 15.59
CA ASN A 89 4.55 8.64 16.66
C ASN A 89 3.04 8.39 16.90
N ASP A 90 2.67 8.28 18.17
CA ASP A 90 1.30 8.00 18.61
C ASP A 90 0.42 9.26 18.72
N GLU A 91 1.00 10.45 18.51
CA GLU A 91 0.25 11.70 18.46
C GLU A 91 -0.75 11.71 17.30
N GLU A 92 -2.02 12.03 17.61
CA GLU A 92 -3.12 12.04 16.63
C GLU A 92 -2.82 12.95 15.42
N LYS A 93 -2.25 14.13 15.66
CA LYS A 93 -1.89 15.07 14.58
C LYS A 93 -0.83 14.48 13.65
N TYR A 94 0.18 13.81 14.19
CA TYR A 94 1.20 13.13 13.41
C TYR A 94 0.58 12.01 12.57
N GLN A 95 -0.21 11.13 13.20
CA GLN A 95 -0.87 10.02 12.51
C GLN A 95 -1.82 10.48 11.40
N ARG A 96 -2.53 11.60 11.62
CA ARG A 96 -3.39 12.22 10.62
C ARG A 96 -2.57 12.72 9.43
N LEU A 97 -1.51 13.49 9.66
CA LEU A 97 -0.66 14.00 8.58
C LEU A 97 -0.02 12.88 7.76
N ALA A 98 0.49 11.83 8.42
CA ALA A 98 1.02 10.64 7.74
C ALA A 98 -0.08 9.91 6.94
N GLY A 99 -1.30 9.82 7.47
CA GLY A 99 -2.44 9.24 6.77
C GLY A 99 -2.91 10.05 5.56
N GLU A 100 -2.90 11.38 5.66
CA GLU A 100 -3.19 12.27 4.52
C GLU A 100 -2.12 12.11 3.43
N LEU A 101 -0.84 12.04 3.80
CA LEU A 101 0.26 11.79 2.87
C LEU A 101 0.09 10.45 2.14
N GLN A 102 -0.29 9.40 2.87
CA GLN A 102 -0.61 8.09 2.28
C GLN A 102 -1.74 8.19 1.24
N ALA A 103 -2.83 8.90 1.58
CA ALA A 103 -3.98 9.06 0.69
C ALA A 103 -3.60 9.80 -0.60
N TYR A 104 -2.87 10.91 -0.51
CA TYR A 104 -2.45 11.66 -1.70
C TYR A 104 -1.42 10.89 -2.56
N ALA A 105 -0.59 10.05 -1.95
CA ALA A 105 0.27 9.14 -2.71
C ALA A 105 -0.55 8.08 -3.47
N ALA A 106 -1.62 7.55 -2.89
CA ALA A 106 -2.54 6.66 -3.58
C ALA A 106 -3.31 7.37 -4.72
N ASP A 107 -3.69 8.63 -4.53
CA ASP A 107 -4.29 9.45 -5.60
C ASP A 107 -3.30 9.67 -6.75
N ALA A 108 -2.01 9.88 -6.45
CA ALA A 108 -0.97 9.96 -7.46
C ALA A 108 -0.86 8.64 -8.25
N VAL A 109 -0.86 7.48 -7.58
CA VAL A 109 -0.89 6.16 -8.24
C VAL A 109 -2.08 6.06 -9.19
N ALA A 110 -3.29 6.40 -8.73
CA ALA A 110 -4.50 6.32 -9.54
C ALA A 110 -4.40 7.23 -10.79
N ALA A 111 -3.95 8.47 -10.62
CA ALA A 111 -3.76 9.41 -11.71
C ALA A 111 -2.71 8.93 -12.72
N ILE A 112 -1.58 8.40 -12.25
CA ILE A 112 -0.51 7.87 -13.10
C ILE A 112 -0.99 6.67 -13.92
N ARG A 113 -1.74 5.75 -13.32
CA ARG A 113 -2.35 4.61 -14.03
C ARG A 113 -3.31 5.04 -15.13
N SER A 114 -4.07 6.10 -14.88
CA SER A 114 -4.94 6.73 -15.87
C SER A 114 -4.19 7.63 -16.87
N LYS A 115 -2.85 7.72 -16.77
CA LYS A 115 -1.98 8.61 -17.57
C LYS A 115 -2.34 10.09 -17.46
N ASP A 116 -3.02 10.48 -16.38
CA ASP A 116 -3.35 11.87 -16.05
C ASP A 116 -2.22 12.49 -15.21
N PHE A 117 -1.17 12.94 -15.90
CA PHE A 117 0.00 13.51 -15.25
C PHE A 117 -0.26 14.88 -14.59
N ASP A 118 -1.30 15.59 -15.01
CA ASP A 118 -1.68 16.86 -14.37
C ASP A 118 -2.36 16.61 -13.02
N ALA A 119 -3.24 15.61 -12.95
CA ALA A 119 -3.78 15.13 -11.68
C ALA A 119 -2.68 14.56 -10.77
N ALA A 120 -1.73 13.79 -11.32
CA ALA A 120 -0.59 13.28 -10.55
C ALA A 120 0.27 14.41 -9.98
N LYS A 121 0.52 15.47 -10.77
CA LYS A 121 1.24 16.66 -10.31
C LYS A 121 0.48 17.41 -9.22
N LYS A 122 -0.85 17.48 -9.29
CA LYS A 122 -1.68 18.05 -8.22
C LYS A 122 -1.55 17.23 -6.93
N ALA A 123 -1.65 15.91 -7.01
CA ALA A 123 -1.46 15.02 -5.86
C ALA A 123 -0.05 15.17 -5.26
N ALA A 124 1.00 15.27 -6.09
CA ALA A 124 2.37 15.51 -5.62
C ALA A 124 2.54 16.84 -4.85
N ARG A 125 1.79 17.90 -5.22
CA ARG A 125 1.78 19.15 -4.45
C ARG A 125 1.15 18.99 -3.07
N GLU A 126 0.06 18.22 -2.99
CA GLU A 126 -0.58 17.92 -1.70
C GLU A 126 0.33 17.07 -0.81
N ILE A 127 1.04 16.08 -1.38
CA ILE A 127 2.09 15.33 -0.67
C ILE A 127 3.11 16.30 -0.06
N ASN A 128 3.69 17.20 -0.86
CA ASN A 128 4.67 18.18 -0.38
C ASN A 128 4.11 19.06 0.74
N ALA A 129 2.85 19.48 0.62
CA ALA A 129 2.19 20.28 1.64
C ALA A 129 2.05 19.51 2.97
N ARG A 130 1.78 18.20 2.93
CA ARG A 130 1.73 17.36 4.14
C ARG A 130 3.11 17.11 4.73
N CYS A 131 4.14 16.86 3.90
CA CYS A 131 5.53 16.76 4.38
C CYS A 131 5.92 18.02 5.15
N LYS A 132 5.73 19.19 4.53
CA LYS A 132 6.02 20.48 5.16
C LYS A 132 5.23 20.69 6.45
N ALA A 133 3.93 20.43 6.46
CA ALA A 133 3.10 20.60 7.66
C ALA A 133 3.51 19.66 8.81
N CYS A 134 4.05 18.48 8.49
CA CYS A 134 4.61 17.56 9.47
C CYS A 134 5.95 18.08 10.00
N HIS A 135 6.86 18.51 9.12
CA HIS A 135 8.17 19.03 9.51
C HIS A 135 8.02 20.30 10.37
N ASP A 136 7.19 21.26 9.95
CA ASP A 136 6.89 22.49 10.72
C ASP A 136 6.31 22.20 12.11
N ALA A 137 5.70 21.03 12.32
CA ALA A 137 5.10 20.66 13.59
C ALA A 137 6.04 19.85 14.51
N TYR A 138 7.11 19.26 13.97
CA TYR A 138 7.87 18.21 14.65
C TYR A 138 9.40 18.24 14.46
N GLU A 139 9.96 18.99 13.50
CA GLU A 139 11.43 19.09 13.27
C GLU A 139 12.09 20.30 13.96
N ASP A 140 11.34 21.29 14.43
CA ASP A 140 11.88 22.53 15.04
C ASP A 140 12.31 22.39 16.52
N HIS A 141 12.57 21.17 17.02
CA HIS A 141 12.83 20.90 18.45
C HIS A 141 14.04 19.99 18.70
#